data_AF-A0A967CKY8-F1
#
_entry.id   AF-A0A967CKY8-F1
#
_cell.length_a   1.000
_cell.length_b   1.000
_cell.length_c   1.000
_cell.angle_alpha   90.00
_cell.angle_beta   90.00
_cell.angle_gamma   90.00
#
_symmetry.space_group_name_H-M   'P 1'
#
loop_
_entity.id
_entity.type
_entity.pdbx_description
1 polymer ?
#
loop_
_entity_poly.entity_id
_entity_poly.type
_entity_poly.pdbx_seq_one_letter_code
_entity_poly.pdbx_strand_id
1 'polypeptide(L)' 'CGSQDGLQRQQVKQILDGWEANSPGRRQVMFRALMNARPSHLLDPKLFDFAGLSRSLK' A
#
# COMPACT_ATOMS: atom_id res chain seq x y z
N CYS A 1 33.39 -2.22 1.30
CA CYS A 1 32.09 -2.82 0.90
C CYS A 1 31.00 -1.80 1.22
N GLY A 2 30.89 -0.78 0.37
CA GLY A 2 30.06 0.39 0.66
C GLY A 2 28.58 0.04 0.54
N SER A 3 27.81 0.43 1.55
CA SER A 3 26.38 0.68 1.42
C SER A 3 26.19 1.74 0.34
N GLN A 4 26.03 1.30 -0.91
CA GLN A 4 25.73 2.22 -1.99
C GLN A 4 24.33 2.79 -1.72
N ASP A 5 24.32 4.03 -1.25
CA ASP A 5 23.10 4.78 -1.03
C ASP A 5 22.25 4.75 -2.30
N GLY A 6 21.01 4.27 -2.15
CA GLY A 6 20.06 4.18 -3.26
C GLY A 6 19.98 2.84 -3.98
N LEU A 7 20.80 1.82 -3.68
CA LEU A 7 20.61 0.48 -4.26
C LEU A 7 19.22 -0.08 -3.99
N GLN A 8 18.72 0.07 -2.76
CA GLN A 8 17.36 -0.35 -2.43
C GLN A 8 16.30 0.45 -3.21
N ARG A 9 16.51 1.75 -3.41
CA ARG A 9 15.59 2.57 -4.23
C ARG A 9 15.60 2.14 -5.69
N GLN A 10 16.76 1.78 -6.24
CA GLN A 10 16.87 1.25 -7.59
C GLN A 10 16.16 -0.10 -7.73
N GLN A 11 16.32 -0.99 -6.74
CA GLN A 11 15.61 -2.27 -6.72
C GLN A 11 14.09 -2.08 -6.65
N VAL A 12 13.61 -1.19 -5.77
CA VAL A 12 12.18 -0.86 -5.69
C VAL A 12 11.68 -0.27 -7.00
N LYS A 13 12.44 0.61 -7.66
CA LYS A 13 12.08 1.16 -8.96
C LYS A 13 11.86 0.05 -10.01
N GLN A 14 12.77 -0.93 -10.07
CA GLN A 14 12.63 -2.06 -10.99
C GLN A 14 11.37 -2.89 -10.71
N ILE A 15 11.02 -3.09 -9.44
CA ILE A 15 9.77 -3.77 -9.06
C ILE A 15 8.55 -2.99 -9.56
N LEU A 16 8.54 -1.67 -9.36
CA LEU A 16 7.45 -0.80 -9.83
C LEU A 16 7.33 -0.79 -11.36
N ASP A 17 8.46 -0.78 -12.07
CA ASP A 17 8.50 -0.86 -13.53
C ASP A 17 7.93 -2.20 -14.03
N GLY A 18 8.34 -3.31 -13.41
CA GLY A 18 7.81 -4.64 -13.73
C GLY A 18 6.32 -4.77 -13.44
N TRP A 19 5.84 -4.16 -12.36
CA TRP A 19 4.41 -4.14 -12.05
C TRP A 19 3.59 -3.35 -13.06
N GLU A 20 4.10 -2.22 -13.56
CA GLU A 20 3.40 -1.48 -14.61
C GLU A 20 3.39 -2.25 -15.93
N ALA A 21 4.52 -2.86 -16.32
CA ALA A 21 4.61 -3.66 -17.54
C ALA A 21 3.63 -4.85 -17.53
N ASN A 22 3.53 -5.55 -16.40
CA ASN A 22 2.65 -6.71 -16.25
C ASN A 22 1.17 -6.33 -16.07
N SER A 23 0.88 -5.09 -15.64
CA SER A 23 -0.50 -4.60 -15.44
C SER A 23 -0.54 -3.08 -15.61
N PRO A 24 -0.78 -2.59 -16.84
CA PRO A 24 -0.83 -1.16 -17.12
C PRO A 24 -1.84 -0.42 -16.23
N GLY A 25 -1.45 0.76 -15.73
CA GLY A 25 -2.24 1.59 -14.82
C GLY A 25 -2.05 1.27 -13.33
N ARG A 26 -1.31 0.20 -12.98
CA ARG A 26 -1.10 -0.22 -11.59
C ARG A 26 -0.42 0.87 -10.75
N ARG A 27 0.51 1.65 -11.31
CA ARG A 27 1.10 2.80 -10.60
C ARG A 27 0.07 3.86 -10.21
N GLN A 28 -0.90 4.14 -11.08
CA GLN A 28 -1.94 5.13 -10.80
C GLN A 28 -2.90 4.64 -9.71
N VAL A 29 -3.22 3.34 -9.70
CA VAL A 29 -4.01 2.71 -8.62
C VAL A 29 -3.28 2.82 -7.29
N MET A 30 -1.98 2.48 -7.24
CA MET A 30 -1.17 2.63 -6.03
C MET A 30 -1.15 4.07 -5.52
N PHE A 31 -0.94 5.05 -6.42
CA PHE A 31 -0.92 6.46 -6.04
C PHE A 31 -2.26 6.92 -5.45
N ARG A 32 -3.38 6.50 -6.05
CA ARG A 32 -4.72 6.76 -5.51
C ARG A 32 -4.94 6.12 -4.14
N ALA A 33 -4.41 4.91 -3.91
CA ALA A 33 -4.51 4.23 -2.63
C ALA A 33 -3.75 4.97 -1.52
N LEU A 34 -2.56 5.52 -1.83
CA LEU A 34 -1.80 6.34 -0.88
C LEU A 34 -2.54 7.61 -0.47
N MET A 35 -3.34 8.20 -1.36
CA MET A 35 -4.15 9.38 -1.06
C MET A 35 -5.46 9.06 -0.30
N ASN A 36 -5.90 7.80 -0.28
CA ASN A 36 -7.19 7.41 0.27
C ASN A 36 -7.04 6.21 1.22
N ALA A 37 -6.42 6.43 2.37
CA ALA A 37 -6.32 5.44 3.42
C ALA A 37 -7.55 5.46 4.33
N ARG A 38 -8.17 4.28 4.56
CA ARG A 38 -9.23 4.09 5.55
C ARG A 38 -8.65 3.44 6.80
N PRO A 39 -8.87 3.97 8.02
CA PRO A 39 -8.34 3.39 9.25
C PRO A 39 -8.67 1.90 9.43
N SER A 40 -9.87 1.47 9.02
CA SER A 40 -10.30 0.07 9.06
C SER A 40 -9.42 -0.89 8.24
N HIS A 41 -8.72 -0.40 7.23
CA HIS A 41 -7.82 -1.22 6.40
C HIS A 41 -6.40 -1.32 6.97
N LEU A 42 -6.05 -0.50 7.97
CA LEU A 42 -4.71 -0.46 8.55
C LEU A 42 -4.50 -1.50 9.64
N LEU A 43 -5.54 -2.25 10.02
CA LEU A 43 -5.50 -3.28 11.07
C LEU A 43 -4.95 -2.74 12.42
N ASP A 44 -5.11 -1.44 12.67
CA ASP A 44 -4.63 -0.79 13.89
C ASP A 44 -5.81 -0.50 14.83
N PRO A 45 -5.96 -1.22 15.95
CA PRO A 45 -7.04 -1.01 16.91
C PRO A 45 -7.02 0.38 17.58
N LYS A 46 -5.91 1.11 17.52
CA LYS A 46 -5.85 2.50 18.00
C LYS A 46 -6.48 3.47 17.01
N LEU A 47 -6.50 3.12 15.73
CA LEU A 47 -7.07 3.95 14.65
C LEU A 47 -8.49 3.54 14.27
N PHE A 48 -8.91 2.31 14.58
CA PHE A 48 -10.25 1.81 14.29
C PHE A 48 -10.74 0.83 15.37
N ASP A 49 -11.97 1.02 15.86
CA ASP A 49 -12.60 0.12 16.84
C ASP A 49 -13.15 -1.13 16.14
N PHE A 50 -12.33 -2.17 16.08
CA PHE A 50 -12.74 -3.47 15.55
C PHE A 50 -13.66 -4.24 16.52
N ALA A 51 -13.62 -3.97 17.83
CA ALA A 51 -14.41 -4.70 18.82
C ALA A 51 -15.88 -4.28 18.80
N GLY A 52 -16.14 -3.01 18.45
CA GLY A 52 -17.49 -2.47 18.25
C GLY A 52 -18.17 -2.87 16.93
N LEU A 53 -17.53 -3.67 16.08
CA LEU A 53 -18.12 -4.12 14.81
C LEU A 53 -19.34 -5.03 15.07
N SER A 54 -20.53 -4.49 14.83
CA SER A 54 -21.81 -5.21 14.88
C SER A 54 -22.35 -5.41 13.46
N ARG A 55 -22.76 -6.65 13.16
CA ARG A 55 -23.48 -6.94 11.93
C ARG A 55 -24.94 -6.60 12.15
N SER A 56 -25.41 -5.49 11.58
CA SER A 56 -26.85 -5.26 11.44
C SER A 56 -27.39 -6.28 10.45
N LEU A 57 -28.04 -7.32 10.96
CA LEU A 57 -28.82 -8.25 10.17
C LEU A 57 -30.12 -7.51 9.79
N LYS A 58 -30.31 -7.27 8.48
CA LYS A 58 -31.61 -6.92 7.92
C LYS A 58 -32.40 -8.19 7.68
#